data_AF-A0AB39UYZ5-F1
#
_entry.id   AF-A0AB39UYZ5-F1
#
_cell.length_a   1.000
_cell.length_b   1.000
_cell.length_c   1.000
_cell.angle_alpha   90.00
_cell.angle_beta   90.00
_cell.angle_gamma   90.00
#
_symmetry.space_group_name_H-M   'P 1'
#
loop_
_entity.id
_entity.type
_entity.pdbx_description
1 polymer ?
#
loop_
_entity_poly.entity_id
_entity_poly.type
_entity_poly.pdbx_seq_one_letter_code
_entity_poly.pdbx_strand_id
1 'polypeptide(L)'
;MSSSPGSSIHSPHQTTDSGDGSPFAWLCRSLRQALTELIRADAPPVREYDLIRTLSDEPWHLFRKNALGEPLSLFQTHFLLFHVLHQLRQEWATARKGWLIIDPLGIRLLPWSNVPPPEQTQVVARDPLADYYLNIEHLFNTSEADVKAMLDHFFRRLLHPEQREQALATLGLPPDCRDKALMQKRYRSLAMKHHPDRGGDASTFQAIQSAWTYLRSLP
;
A
#
# COMPACT_ATOMS: atom_id res chain seq x y z
N MET A 1 -35.38 -40.88 49.88
CA MET A 1 -34.89 -41.44 48.60
C MET A 1 -35.17 -40.43 47.52
N SER A 2 -34.28 -40.39 46.52
CA SER A 2 -34.23 -39.49 45.35
C SER A 2 -33.44 -38.20 45.54
N SER A 3 -32.18 -38.27 45.08
CA SER A 3 -31.18 -37.20 44.93
C SER A 3 -30.94 -36.91 43.45
N SER A 4 -30.29 -35.75 43.20
CA SER A 4 -29.52 -35.30 42.01
C SER A 4 -30.22 -34.35 41.02
N PRO A 5 -29.48 -33.56 40.20
CA PRO A 5 -28.07 -33.10 40.24
C PRO A 5 -27.98 -31.54 40.18
N GLY A 6 -26.90 -30.81 40.47
CA GLY A 6 -25.51 -30.91 40.00
C GLY A 6 -25.21 -29.75 39.02
N SER A 7 -24.82 -28.58 39.52
CA SER A 7 -24.35 -27.43 38.71
C SER A 7 -22.83 -27.47 38.60
N SER A 8 -22.32 -27.60 37.37
CA SER A 8 -20.94 -27.29 36.99
C SER A 8 -20.99 -26.35 35.80
N ILE A 9 -20.71 -25.05 36.05
CA ILE A 9 -20.61 -24.06 34.99
C ILE A 9 -19.17 -24.05 34.47
N HIS A 10 -19.08 -24.32 33.17
CA HIS A 10 -17.90 -24.34 32.32
C HIS A 10 -17.08 -23.04 32.36
N SER A 11 -15.75 -23.21 32.34
CA SER A 11 -14.80 -22.22 31.83
C SER A 11 -14.96 -22.02 30.32
N PRO A 12 -14.77 -20.81 29.77
CA PRO A 12 -14.71 -20.64 28.33
C PRO A 12 -13.33 -21.09 27.81
N HIS A 13 -13.39 -22.08 26.93
CA HIS A 13 -12.28 -22.62 26.17
C HIS A 13 -11.55 -21.55 25.34
N GLN A 14 -10.23 -21.69 25.36
CA GLN A 14 -9.29 -21.15 24.38
C GLN A 14 -9.70 -21.57 22.97
N THR A 15 -9.91 -20.62 22.07
CA THR A 15 -10.05 -20.87 20.63
C THR A 15 -8.67 -20.94 19.99
N THR A 16 -8.25 -22.14 19.63
CA THR A 16 -7.16 -22.41 18.70
C THR A 16 -7.66 -22.18 17.27
N ASP A 17 -7.36 -21.03 16.68
CA ASP A 17 -7.68 -20.72 15.28
C ASP A 17 -6.61 -21.33 14.35
N SER A 18 -7.05 -22.22 13.46
CA SER A 18 -6.22 -22.96 12.52
C SER A 18 -6.19 -22.19 11.19
N GLY A 19 -5.03 -21.64 10.83
CA GLY A 19 -4.84 -20.64 9.77
C GLY A 19 -5.09 -21.02 8.30
N ASP A 20 -5.85 -22.08 7.99
CA ASP A 20 -6.19 -22.47 6.60
C ASP A 20 -7.62 -22.05 6.17
N GLY A 21 -8.37 -21.41 7.08
CA GLY A 21 -9.79 -21.08 6.90
C GLY A 21 -10.15 -19.59 6.86
N SER A 22 -9.18 -18.67 6.85
CA SER A 22 -9.52 -17.23 6.89
C SER A 22 -10.10 -16.73 5.56
N PRO A 23 -11.09 -15.83 5.57
CA PRO A 23 -11.62 -15.21 4.33
C PRO A 23 -10.53 -14.55 3.48
N PHE A 24 -9.51 -14.00 4.14
CA PHE A 24 -8.36 -13.41 3.48
C PHE A 24 -7.51 -14.45 2.74
N ALA A 25 -7.17 -15.58 3.40
CA ALA A 25 -6.43 -16.66 2.76
C ALA A 25 -7.19 -17.25 1.57
N TRP A 26 -8.51 -17.42 1.69
CA TRP A 26 -9.37 -17.83 0.60
C TRP A 26 -9.33 -16.84 -0.58
N LEU A 27 -9.41 -15.54 -0.31
CA LEU A 27 -9.38 -14.51 -1.35
C LEU A 27 -8.04 -14.49 -2.09
N CYS A 28 -6.91 -14.55 -1.36
CA CYS A 28 -5.58 -14.64 -1.97
C CYS A 28 -5.41 -15.90 -2.84
N ARG A 29 -5.91 -17.05 -2.37
CA ARG A 29 -5.90 -18.30 -3.13
C ARG A 29 -6.74 -18.20 -4.41
N SER A 30 -7.92 -17.60 -4.31
CA SER A 30 -8.85 -17.45 -5.44
C SER A 30 -8.33 -16.46 -6.47
N LEU A 31 -7.76 -15.33 -6.02
CA LEU A 31 -7.07 -14.37 -6.90
C LEU A 31 -5.90 -15.02 -7.63
N ARG A 32 -5.09 -15.81 -6.92
CA ARG A 32 -3.97 -16.53 -7.52
C ARG A 32 -4.43 -17.46 -8.63
N GLN A 33 -5.49 -18.22 -8.40
CA GLN A 33 -6.09 -19.10 -9.41
C GLN A 33 -6.53 -18.28 -10.62
N ALA A 34 -7.35 -17.24 -10.39
CA ALA A 34 -7.88 -16.40 -11.46
C ALA A 34 -6.78 -15.76 -12.32
N LEU A 35 -5.78 -15.16 -11.67
CA LEU A 35 -4.65 -14.51 -12.36
C LEU A 35 -3.79 -15.51 -13.14
N THR A 36 -3.69 -16.76 -12.66
CA THR A 36 -2.99 -17.82 -13.39
C THR A 36 -3.71 -18.22 -14.67
N GLU A 37 -5.04 -18.14 -14.70
CA GLU A 37 -5.84 -18.41 -15.89
C GLU A 37 -5.85 -17.21 -16.87
N LEU A 38 -5.93 -15.98 -16.33
CA LEU A 38 -6.02 -14.76 -17.12
C LEU A 38 -4.68 -14.30 -17.72
N ILE A 39 -3.56 -14.54 -17.03
CA ILE A 39 -2.23 -14.07 -17.46
C ILE A 39 -1.43 -15.24 -18.04
N ARG A 40 -1.42 -15.32 -19.37
CA ARG A 40 -0.71 -16.36 -20.12
C ARG A 40 0.46 -15.79 -20.93
N ALA A 41 1.46 -16.62 -21.20
CA ALA A 41 2.70 -16.19 -21.89
C ALA A 41 2.50 -15.80 -23.37
N ASP A 42 1.43 -16.29 -23.98
CA ASP A 42 1.00 -16.05 -25.36
C ASP A 42 -0.05 -14.94 -25.49
N ALA A 43 -0.48 -14.36 -24.37
CA ALA A 43 -1.53 -13.34 -24.34
C ALA A 43 -0.95 -11.91 -24.44
N PRO A 44 -1.71 -10.96 -25.02
CA PRO A 44 -1.35 -9.55 -24.96
C PRO A 44 -1.32 -9.04 -23.50
N PRO A 45 -0.59 -7.94 -23.23
CA PRO A 45 -0.61 -7.33 -21.90
C PRO A 45 -2.02 -6.91 -21.50
N VAL A 46 -2.39 -7.22 -20.26
CA VAL A 46 -3.69 -6.87 -19.68
C VAL A 46 -3.53 -5.65 -18.79
N ARG A 47 -4.40 -4.65 -18.94
CA ARG A 47 -4.38 -3.47 -18.06
C ARG A 47 -4.94 -3.84 -16.69
N GLU A 48 -4.47 -3.15 -15.66
CA GLU A 48 -4.97 -3.33 -14.29
C GLU A 48 -6.49 -3.19 -14.22
N TYR A 49 -7.04 -2.13 -14.82
CA TYR A 49 -8.48 -1.89 -14.86
C TYR A 49 -9.27 -3.08 -15.44
N ASP A 50 -8.76 -3.66 -16.53
CA ASP A 50 -9.41 -4.80 -17.20
C ASP A 50 -9.34 -6.07 -16.35
N LEU A 51 -8.23 -6.29 -15.64
CA LEU A 51 -8.12 -7.38 -14.66
C LEU A 51 -9.13 -7.20 -13.53
N ILE A 52 -9.17 -6.02 -12.89
CA ILE A 52 -10.08 -5.78 -11.76
C ILE A 52 -11.53 -5.94 -12.21
N ARG A 53 -11.90 -5.44 -13.38
CA ARG A 53 -13.25 -5.62 -13.94
C ARG A 53 -13.56 -7.10 -14.16
N THR A 54 -12.66 -7.84 -14.80
CA THR A 54 -12.83 -9.28 -15.05
C THR A 54 -12.95 -10.07 -13.74
N LEU A 55 -12.15 -9.74 -12.73
CA LEU A 55 -12.18 -10.37 -11.40
C LEU A 55 -13.44 -9.99 -10.59
N SER A 56 -14.13 -8.90 -10.95
CA SER A 56 -15.39 -8.48 -10.32
C SER A 56 -16.61 -9.19 -10.92
N ASP A 57 -16.54 -9.53 -12.20
CA ASP A 57 -17.62 -10.16 -12.96
C ASP A 57 -17.60 -11.70 -12.83
N GLU A 58 -18.60 -12.37 -13.39
CA GLU A 58 -18.68 -13.83 -13.47
C GLU A 58 -17.50 -14.37 -14.33
N PRO A 59 -16.84 -15.48 -13.95
CA PRO A 59 -17.16 -16.42 -12.86
C PRO A 59 -16.49 -16.11 -11.51
N TRP A 60 -15.71 -15.03 -11.41
CA TRP A 60 -14.78 -14.83 -10.30
C TRP A 60 -15.42 -14.22 -9.06
N HIS A 61 -16.17 -13.13 -9.23
CA HIS A 61 -16.82 -12.40 -8.13
C HIS A 61 -15.90 -12.08 -6.92
N LEU A 62 -14.62 -11.83 -7.19
CA LEU A 62 -13.59 -11.62 -6.15
C LEU A 62 -13.56 -10.18 -5.64
N PHE A 63 -14.01 -9.23 -6.46
CA PHE A 63 -14.10 -7.83 -6.09
C PHE A 63 -15.54 -7.31 -6.18
N ARG A 64 -15.83 -6.26 -5.40
CA ARG A 64 -17.10 -5.54 -5.50
C ARG A 64 -17.16 -4.77 -6.82
N LYS A 65 -18.34 -4.66 -7.42
CA LYS A 65 -18.52 -3.91 -8.68
C LYS A 65 -18.07 -2.45 -8.62
N ASN A 66 -18.15 -1.82 -7.44
CA ASN A 66 -17.69 -0.46 -7.19
C ASN A 66 -16.32 -0.42 -6.48
N ALA A 67 -15.51 -1.48 -6.59
CA ALA A 67 -14.21 -1.60 -5.93
C ALA A 67 -13.28 -0.40 -6.19
N LEU A 68 -13.42 0.25 -7.35
CA LEU A 68 -12.62 1.40 -7.77
C LEU A 68 -13.29 2.77 -7.52
N GLY A 69 -14.44 2.80 -6.84
CA GLY A 69 -15.22 4.03 -6.66
C GLY A 69 -14.78 4.91 -5.50
N GLU A 70 -14.37 4.31 -4.37
CA GLU A 70 -13.99 5.02 -3.15
C GLU A 70 -12.48 4.92 -2.90
N PRO A 71 -11.81 5.97 -2.36
CA PRO A 71 -10.35 5.99 -2.21
C PRO A 71 -9.78 4.78 -1.46
N LEU A 72 -10.37 4.40 -0.32
CA LEU A 72 -9.90 3.25 0.45
C LEU A 72 -10.15 1.93 -0.28
N SER A 73 -11.33 1.76 -0.89
CA SER A 73 -11.66 0.54 -1.64
C SER A 73 -10.74 0.36 -2.85
N LEU A 74 -10.45 1.45 -3.55
CA LEU A 74 -9.51 1.47 -4.67
C LEU A 74 -8.13 1.04 -4.18
N PHE A 75 -7.63 1.65 -3.10
CA PHE A 75 -6.34 1.29 -2.50
C PHE A 75 -6.30 -0.19 -2.12
N GLN A 76 -7.30 -0.71 -1.41
CA GLN A 76 -7.34 -2.10 -0.96
C GLN A 76 -7.37 -3.09 -2.14
N THR A 77 -8.18 -2.79 -3.16
CA THR A 77 -8.32 -3.62 -4.36
C THR A 77 -7.02 -3.66 -5.15
N HIS A 78 -6.45 -2.48 -5.39
CA HIS A 78 -5.15 -2.33 -6.05
C HIS A 78 -4.05 -3.05 -5.29
N PHE A 79 -3.94 -2.80 -3.98
CA PHE A 79 -2.92 -3.40 -3.13
C PHE A 79 -3.00 -4.93 -3.16
N LEU A 80 -4.21 -5.49 -3.00
CA LEU A 80 -4.38 -6.93 -2.96
C LEU A 80 -4.06 -7.59 -4.30
N LEU A 81 -4.47 -6.98 -5.42
CA LEU A 81 -4.12 -7.45 -6.76
C LEU A 81 -2.60 -7.49 -6.93
N PHE A 82 -1.92 -6.39 -6.60
CA PHE A 82 -0.47 -6.30 -6.76
C PHE A 82 0.29 -7.20 -5.77
N HIS A 83 -0.21 -7.37 -4.54
CA HIS A 83 0.33 -8.34 -3.58
C HIS A 83 0.39 -9.75 -4.21
N VAL A 84 -0.71 -10.22 -4.77
CA VAL A 84 -0.78 -11.56 -5.39
C VAL A 84 0.05 -11.62 -6.68
N LEU A 85 0.07 -10.56 -7.50
CA LEU A 85 0.92 -10.50 -8.70
C LEU A 85 2.41 -10.59 -8.35
N HIS A 86 2.87 -9.89 -7.31
CA HIS A 86 4.27 -9.95 -6.88
C HIS A 86 4.64 -11.32 -6.31
N GLN A 87 3.73 -11.99 -5.60
CA GLN A 87 3.92 -13.39 -5.19
C GLN A 87 4.02 -14.33 -6.40
N LEU A 88 3.10 -14.21 -7.37
CA LEU A 88 3.12 -14.98 -8.61
C LEU A 88 4.41 -14.76 -9.41
N ARG A 89 4.94 -13.52 -9.46
CA ARG A 89 6.21 -13.21 -10.12
C ARG A 89 7.37 -14.02 -9.52
N GLN A 90 7.46 -14.10 -8.20
CA GLN A 90 8.50 -14.88 -7.50
C GLN A 90 8.34 -16.38 -7.75
N GLU A 91 7.12 -16.89 -7.64
CA GLU A 91 6.81 -18.32 -7.85
C GLU A 91 7.08 -18.76 -9.30
N TRP A 92 6.62 -17.98 -10.28
CA TRP A 92 6.79 -18.32 -11.69
C TRP A 92 8.24 -18.18 -12.15
N ALA A 93 8.99 -17.23 -11.60
CA ALA A 93 10.42 -17.15 -11.83
C ALA A 93 11.16 -18.35 -11.23
N THR A 94 10.83 -18.74 -9.99
CA THR A 94 11.44 -19.90 -9.31
C THR A 94 11.14 -21.20 -10.05
N ALA A 95 9.90 -21.38 -10.50
CA ALA A 95 9.46 -22.54 -11.28
C ALA A 95 9.89 -22.50 -12.75
N ARG A 96 10.57 -21.43 -13.21
CA ARG A 96 10.93 -21.19 -14.62
C ARG A 96 9.74 -21.26 -15.58
N LYS A 97 8.55 -20.90 -15.12
CA LYS A 97 7.33 -20.82 -15.94
C LYS A 97 7.39 -19.62 -16.90
N GLY A 98 8.04 -18.54 -16.47
CA GLY A 98 8.18 -17.30 -17.22
C GLY A 98 8.53 -16.14 -16.31
N TRP A 99 8.63 -14.95 -16.89
CA TRP A 99 8.87 -13.70 -16.16
C TRP A 99 7.65 -12.79 -16.23
N LEU A 100 7.02 -12.55 -15.08
CA LEU A 100 5.86 -11.68 -14.96
C LEU A 100 6.31 -10.21 -14.93
N ILE A 101 5.94 -9.47 -15.97
CA ILE A 101 6.08 -8.01 -16.04
C ILE A 101 4.83 -7.38 -15.43
N ILE A 102 5.04 -6.49 -14.47
CA ILE A 102 4.01 -5.70 -13.80
C ILE A 102 4.36 -4.24 -14.09
N ASP A 103 3.68 -3.62 -15.05
CA ASP A 103 3.94 -2.26 -15.52
C ASP A 103 2.63 -1.47 -15.63
N PRO A 104 2.63 -0.13 -15.44
CA PRO A 104 1.44 0.69 -15.60
C PRO A 104 0.77 0.57 -16.99
N LEU A 105 1.53 0.27 -18.05
CA LEU A 105 1.02 0.07 -19.39
C LEU A 105 0.42 -1.33 -19.61
N GLY A 106 0.70 -2.28 -18.73
CA GLY A 106 0.06 -3.58 -18.71
C GLY A 106 0.89 -4.68 -18.05
N ILE A 107 0.17 -5.70 -17.62
CA ILE A 107 0.68 -6.89 -16.95
C ILE A 107 0.76 -8.03 -17.97
N ARG A 108 1.93 -8.66 -18.11
CA ARG A 108 2.14 -9.76 -19.06
C ARG A 108 3.16 -10.76 -18.56
N LEU A 109 2.99 -12.02 -18.95
CA LEU A 109 3.97 -13.07 -18.73
C LEU A 109 4.86 -13.20 -19.98
N LEU A 110 6.17 -13.11 -19.81
CA LEU A 110 7.11 -13.48 -20.86
C LEU A 110 7.52 -14.95 -20.73
N PRO A 111 7.71 -15.68 -21.84
CA PRO A 111 8.32 -17.01 -21.81
C PRO A 111 9.68 -16.98 -21.12
N TRP A 112 10.02 -18.04 -20.37
CA TRP A 112 11.31 -18.13 -19.67
C TRP A 112 12.51 -18.00 -20.62
N SER A 113 12.39 -18.49 -21.86
CA SER A 113 13.40 -18.36 -22.91
C SER A 113 13.75 -16.91 -23.27
N ASN A 114 12.83 -15.97 -22.99
CA ASN A 114 12.95 -14.56 -23.35
C ASN A 114 13.41 -13.71 -22.15
N VAL A 115 13.74 -14.34 -21.02
CA VAL A 115 14.28 -13.66 -19.85
C VAL A 115 15.75 -13.37 -20.13
N PRO A 116 16.18 -12.10 -20.15
CA PRO A 116 17.58 -11.77 -20.37
C PRO A 116 18.43 -12.43 -19.27
N PRO A 117 19.59 -13.03 -19.64
CA PRO A 117 20.45 -13.71 -18.69
C PRO A 117 20.86 -12.75 -17.55
N PRO A 118 21.06 -13.26 -16.32
CA PRO A 118 21.35 -12.44 -15.14
C PRO A 118 22.56 -11.51 -15.30
N GLU A 119 23.47 -11.81 -16.23
CA GLU A 119 24.63 -10.97 -16.59
C GLU A 119 24.25 -9.65 -17.28
N GLN A 120 23.13 -9.61 -18.02
CA GLN A 120 22.56 -8.37 -18.60
C GLN A 120 21.56 -7.69 -17.65
N THR A 121 21.09 -8.42 -16.65
CA THR A 121 20.15 -7.98 -15.61
C THR A 121 20.87 -7.68 -14.29
N GLN A 122 22.18 -7.37 -14.37
CA GLN A 122 23.09 -7.06 -13.26
C GLN A 122 22.81 -5.68 -12.63
N VAL A 123 21.54 -5.43 -12.31
CA VAL A 123 21.17 -4.67 -11.14
C VAL A 123 20.00 -5.43 -10.54
N VAL A 124 20.28 -6.40 -9.65
CA VAL A 124 19.31 -6.77 -8.61
C VAL A 124 19.23 -5.57 -7.67
N ALA A 125 18.74 -4.45 -8.19
CA ALA A 125 18.29 -3.36 -7.37
C ALA A 125 17.19 -3.99 -6.55
N ARG A 126 17.25 -3.80 -5.22
CA ARG A 126 16.06 -3.92 -4.40
C ARG A 126 14.94 -3.23 -5.19
N ASP A 127 13.83 -3.94 -5.37
CA ASP A 127 12.61 -3.41 -5.96
C ASP A 127 11.76 -2.93 -4.77
N PRO A 128 11.98 -1.71 -4.23
CA PRO A 128 11.28 -1.24 -3.04
C PRO A 128 9.76 -1.20 -3.25
N LEU A 129 9.29 -1.14 -4.50
CA LEU A 129 7.88 -1.26 -4.81
C LEU A 129 7.37 -2.69 -4.57
N ALA A 130 8.13 -3.71 -4.99
CA ALA A 130 7.79 -5.09 -4.65
C ALA A 130 7.86 -5.37 -3.15
N ASP A 131 8.87 -4.84 -2.46
CA ASP A 131 8.96 -4.97 -0.99
C ASP A 131 7.71 -4.38 -0.31
N TYR A 132 7.20 -3.25 -0.83
CA TYR A 132 5.97 -2.63 -0.35
C TYR A 132 4.74 -3.54 -0.52
N TYR A 133 4.53 -4.14 -1.70
CA TYR A 133 3.37 -5.02 -1.93
C TYR A 133 3.51 -6.39 -1.26
N LEU A 134 4.72 -6.90 -1.06
CA LEU A 134 4.93 -8.17 -0.38
C LEU A 134 4.71 -8.07 1.13
N ASN A 135 4.84 -6.88 1.72
CA ASN A 135 4.47 -6.65 3.11
C ASN A 135 2.94 -6.42 3.26
N ILE A 136 2.22 -7.49 3.61
CA ILE A 136 0.76 -7.43 3.75
C ILE A 136 0.29 -6.50 4.87
N GLU A 137 1.14 -6.15 5.84
CA GLU A 137 0.79 -5.22 6.91
C GLU A 137 0.39 -3.84 6.36
N HIS A 138 0.93 -3.41 5.22
CA HIS A 138 0.52 -2.17 4.58
C HIS A 138 -0.96 -2.16 4.19
N LEU A 139 -1.56 -3.30 3.84
CA LEU A 139 -3.00 -3.38 3.56
C LEU A 139 -3.84 -3.12 4.81
N PHE A 140 -3.46 -3.76 5.93
CA PHE A 140 -4.23 -3.72 7.18
C PHE A 140 -4.01 -2.44 7.98
N ASN A 141 -2.83 -1.83 7.87
CA ASN A 141 -2.44 -0.67 8.64
C ASN A 141 -2.71 0.67 7.92
N THR A 142 -3.18 0.65 6.67
CA THR A 142 -3.52 1.87 5.93
C THR A 142 -5.01 2.16 6.06
N SER A 143 -5.34 3.26 6.74
CA SER A 143 -6.72 3.73 6.89
C SER A 143 -7.17 4.60 5.72
N GLU A 144 -8.47 4.88 5.63
CA GLU A 144 -9.01 5.84 4.65
C GLU A 144 -8.39 7.24 4.82
N ALA A 145 -8.15 7.67 6.06
CA ALA A 145 -7.53 8.95 6.35
C ALA A 145 -6.09 9.00 5.82
N ASP A 146 -5.34 7.89 5.94
CA ASP A 146 -3.98 7.78 5.39
C ASP A 146 -3.98 7.86 3.86
N VAL A 147 -4.93 7.18 3.20
CA VAL A 147 -5.08 7.23 1.74
C VAL A 147 -5.40 8.65 1.28
N LYS A 148 -6.35 9.33 1.94
CA LYS A 148 -6.70 10.72 1.61
C LYS A 148 -5.50 11.65 1.82
N ALA A 149 -4.78 11.51 2.94
CA ALA A 149 -3.58 12.28 3.20
C ALA A 149 -2.47 12.03 2.16
N MET A 150 -2.32 10.80 1.68
CA MET A 150 -1.38 10.44 0.62
C MET A 150 -1.73 11.13 -0.70
N LEU A 151 -3.01 11.11 -1.10
CA LEU A 151 -3.50 11.79 -2.30
C LEU A 151 -3.34 13.31 -2.18
N ASP A 152 -3.73 13.88 -1.03
CA ASP A 152 -3.58 15.31 -0.77
C ASP A 152 -2.12 15.75 -0.85
N HIS A 153 -1.20 14.99 -0.24
CA HIS A 153 0.23 15.24 -0.32
C HIS A 153 0.75 15.14 -1.77
N PHE A 154 0.28 14.13 -2.52
CA PHE A 154 0.64 13.97 -3.93
C PHE A 154 0.19 15.17 -4.77
N PHE A 155 -1.08 15.56 -4.69
CA PHE A 155 -1.63 16.70 -5.44
C PHE A 155 -1.02 18.01 -5.01
N ARG A 156 -0.75 18.17 -3.71
CA ARG A 156 0.05 19.27 -3.21
C ARG A 156 1.37 19.32 -3.99
N ARG A 157 2.17 18.25 -3.99
CA ARG A 157 3.48 18.27 -4.67
C ARG A 157 3.38 18.51 -6.17
N LEU A 158 2.32 18.01 -6.81
CA LEU A 158 2.11 18.13 -8.26
C LEU A 158 1.66 19.54 -8.69
N LEU A 159 0.83 20.21 -7.87
CA LEU A 159 0.12 21.43 -8.28
C LEU A 159 0.78 22.73 -7.80
N HIS A 160 1.84 22.69 -6.98
CA HIS A 160 2.39 23.91 -6.38
C HIS A 160 3.93 24.00 -6.43
N PRO A 161 4.52 24.67 -7.44
CA PRO A 161 5.90 25.16 -7.38
C PRO A 161 6.14 26.18 -6.24
N GLU A 162 5.10 26.82 -5.71
CA GLU A 162 5.13 27.78 -4.59
C GLU A 162 5.18 27.12 -3.19
N GLN A 163 5.17 25.79 -3.10
CA GLN A 163 5.13 25.10 -1.80
C GLN A 163 6.33 25.33 -0.91
N ARG A 164 7.48 25.58 -1.52
CA ARG A 164 8.69 25.92 -0.76
C ARG A 164 8.53 27.25 -0.04
N GLU A 165 7.98 28.25 -0.72
CA GLU A 165 7.71 29.56 -0.14
C GLU A 165 6.65 29.47 0.95
N GLN A 166 5.55 28.76 0.71
CA GLN A 166 4.50 28.58 1.72
C GLN A 166 5.00 27.79 2.95
N ALA A 167 5.83 26.76 2.75
CA ALA A 167 6.42 26.00 3.84
C ALA A 167 7.43 26.83 4.66
N LEU A 168 8.22 27.69 3.99
CA LEU A 168 9.09 28.65 4.66
C LEU A 168 8.29 29.68 5.45
N ALA A 169 7.23 30.24 4.85
CA ALA A 169 6.31 31.15 5.52
C ALA A 169 5.65 30.52 6.76
N THR A 170 5.27 29.24 6.68
CA THR A 170 4.70 28.48 7.82
C THR A 170 5.71 28.34 8.97
N LEU A 171 7.01 28.28 8.70
CA LEU A 171 8.07 28.30 9.72
C LEU A 171 8.48 29.73 10.16
N GLY A 172 7.84 30.75 9.57
CA GLY A 172 8.19 32.16 9.74
C GLY A 172 9.59 32.47 9.20
N LEU A 173 9.96 31.85 8.09
CA LEU A 173 11.26 31.99 7.43
C LEU A 173 11.13 32.73 6.09
N PRO A 174 12.18 33.45 5.68
CA PRO A 174 12.24 34.09 4.36
C PRO A 174 12.10 33.08 3.21
N PRO A 175 11.49 33.45 2.07
CA PRO A 175 11.25 32.56 0.92
C PRO A 175 12.54 32.06 0.24
N ASP A 176 13.63 32.81 0.40
CA ASP A 176 14.96 32.50 -0.11
C ASP A 176 15.84 31.73 0.89
N CYS A 177 15.33 31.44 2.10
CA CYS A 177 16.09 30.72 3.12
C CYS A 177 16.56 29.35 2.60
N ARG A 178 17.87 29.08 2.69
CA ARG A 178 18.50 27.81 2.29
C ARG A 178 19.20 27.07 3.44
N ASP A 179 19.27 27.69 4.61
CA ASP A 179 19.92 27.11 5.79
C ASP A 179 19.04 26.03 6.43
N LYS A 180 19.39 24.76 6.17
CA LYS A 180 18.67 23.59 6.70
C LYS A 180 18.73 23.52 8.24
N ALA A 181 19.82 23.98 8.88
CA ALA A 181 19.96 23.97 10.33
C ALA A 181 19.03 25.01 10.98
N LEU A 182 18.91 26.20 10.37
CA LEU A 182 17.96 27.21 10.79
C LEU A 182 16.51 26.73 10.64
N MET A 183 16.16 26.10 9.50
CA MET A 183 14.83 25.51 9.28
C MET A 183 14.49 24.48 10.35
N GLN A 184 15.41 23.56 10.65
CA GLN A 184 15.21 22.53 11.68
C GLN A 184 15.04 23.13 13.08
N LYS A 185 15.81 24.18 13.41
CA LYS A 185 15.70 24.89 14.68
C LYS A 185 14.34 25.57 14.83
N ARG A 186 13.86 26.23 13.77
CA ARG A 186 12.54 26.87 13.73
C ARG A 186 11.41 25.87 13.87
N TYR A 187 11.47 24.75 13.13
CA TYR A 187 10.53 23.65 13.27
C TYR A 187 10.44 23.16 14.72
N ARG A 188 11.57 22.80 15.35
CA ARG A 188 11.59 22.32 16.74
C ARG A 188 10.97 23.31 17.71
N SER A 189 11.28 24.60 17.56
CA SER A 189 10.72 25.65 18.40
C SER A 189 9.21 25.79 18.24
N LEU A 190 8.68 25.77 17.01
CA LEU A 190 7.26 25.89 16.73
C LEU A 190 6.49 24.63 17.14
N ALA A 191 7.04 23.45 16.88
CA ALA A 191 6.46 22.17 17.27
C ALA A 191 6.31 22.06 18.79
N MET A 192 7.31 22.47 19.58
CA MET A 192 7.19 22.49 21.04
C MET A 192 6.14 23.48 21.54
N LYS A 193 6.00 24.63 20.87
CA LYS A 193 5.05 25.68 21.24
C LYS A 193 3.59 25.29 20.96
N HIS A 194 3.35 24.66 19.82
CA HIS A 194 2.00 24.32 19.34
C HIS A 194 1.61 22.87 19.59
N HIS A 195 2.37 22.12 20.40
CA HIS A 195 2.09 20.72 20.67
C HIS A 195 0.71 20.55 21.35
N PRO A 196 -0.18 19.67 20.85
CA PRO A 196 -1.52 19.47 21.42
C PRO A 196 -1.50 19.06 22.89
N ASP A 197 -0.57 18.17 23.30
CA ASP A 197 -0.40 17.75 24.70
C ASP A 197 0.01 18.88 25.67
N ARG A 198 0.41 20.05 25.13
CA ARG A 198 0.80 21.23 25.92
C ARG A 198 -0.22 22.36 25.80
N GLY A 199 -1.43 22.06 25.33
CA GLY A 199 -2.50 23.03 25.11
C GLY A 199 -2.39 23.82 23.80
N GLY A 200 -1.56 23.34 22.85
CA GLY A 200 -1.43 23.94 21.53
C GLY A 200 -2.55 23.52 20.57
N ASP A 201 -2.72 24.30 19.50
CA ASP A 201 -3.68 24.00 18.44
C ASP A 201 -3.17 22.88 17.53
N ALA A 202 -3.93 21.78 17.47
CA ALA A 202 -3.62 20.60 16.66
C ALA A 202 -3.54 20.91 15.17
N SER A 203 -4.36 21.84 14.66
CA SER A 203 -4.36 22.20 13.24
C SER A 203 -3.07 22.94 12.86
N THR A 204 -2.63 23.87 13.72
CA THR A 204 -1.37 24.59 13.57
C THR A 204 -0.17 23.64 13.66
N PHE A 205 -0.19 22.68 14.60
CA PHE A 205 0.87 21.68 14.73
C PHE A 205 1.02 20.81 13.47
N GLN A 206 -0.10 20.33 12.91
CA GLN A 206 -0.11 19.56 11.66
C GLN A 206 0.44 20.36 10.47
N ALA A 207 0.10 21.65 10.38
CA ALA A 207 0.64 22.54 9.33
C ALA A 207 2.16 22.69 9.44
N ILE A 208 2.68 22.90 10.66
CA ILE A 208 4.13 22.99 10.93
C ILE A 208 4.86 21.68 10.57
N GLN A 209 4.29 20.54 10.96
CA GLN A 209 4.86 19.22 10.68
C GLN A 209 4.90 18.92 9.18
N SER A 210 3.82 19.27 8.47
CA SER A 210 3.72 19.09 7.01
C SER A 210 4.75 19.97 6.29
N ALA A 211 4.88 21.24 6.67
CA ALA A 211 5.85 22.17 6.09
C ALA A 211 7.31 21.69 6.26
N TRP A 212 7.68 21.22 7.46
CA TRP A 212 9.02 20.69 7.69
C TRP A 212 9.29 19.40 6.90
N THR A 213 8.32 18.49 6.85
CA THR A 213 8.44 17.23 6.10
C THR A 213 8.71 17.52 4.62
N TYR A 214 8.00 18.49 4.05
CA TYR A 214 8.23 18.96 2.69
C TYR A 214 9.63 19.55 2.51
N LEU A 215 10.04 20.54 3.32
CA LEU A 215 11.35 21.18 3.20
C LEU A 215 12.53 20.22 3.37
N ARG A 216 12.39 19.20 4.23
CA ARG A 216 13.40 18.14 4.42
C ARG A 216 13.49 17.20 3.21
N SER A 217 12.38 17.00 2.49
CA SER A 217 12.31 16.10 1.32
C SER A 217 12.86 16.72 0.04
N LEU A 218 13.10 18.04 0.01
CA LEU A 218 13.72 18.71 -1.12
C LEU A 218 15.22 18.37 -1.21
N PRO A 219 15.76 18.13 -2.42
CA PRO A 219 17.18 17.87 -2.64
C PRO A 219 18.06 19.01 -2.07
#